data_AF-A0A1B7ULS9-F1
#
_entry.id   AF-A0A1B7ULS9-F1
#
_cell.length_a   1.000
_cell.length_b   1.000
_cell.length_c   1.000
_cell.angle_alpha   90.00
_cell.angle_beta   90.00
_cell.angle_gamma   90.00
#
_symmetry.space_group_name_H-M   'P 1'
#
loop_
_entity.id
_entity.type
_entity.pdbx_description
1 polymer ?
#
loop_
_entity_poly.entity_id
_entity_poly.type
_entity_poly.pdbx_seq_one_letter_code
_entity_poly.pdbx_strand_id
1 'polypeptide(L)'
;MPALPSPRLLMGIFAKAENFGRIADTPFGIGYQLQGLAVAVSFFGHHVYFGYQQAVLVLANESQVSFAEADHPANRDLLDKIYAIDHQYSQ
;
A
#
# COMPACT_ATOMS: atom_id res chain seq x y z
N MET A 1 -16.77 6.77 -4.23
CA MET A 1 -15.48 6.29 -3.70
C MET A 1 -14.38 7.14 -4.33
N PRO A 2 -13.28 7.44 -3.62
CA PRO A 2 -12.11 8.06 -4.24
C PRO A 2 -11.62 7.17 -5.39
N ALA A 3 -11.03 7.77 -6.42
CA ALA A 3 -10.41 7.00 -7.49
C ALA A 3 -9.28 6.13 -6.92
N LEU A 4 -9.11 4.93 -7.49
CA LEU A 4 -7.96 4.11 -7.12
C LEU A 4 -6.66 4.84 -7.46
N PRO A 5 -5.62 4.73 -6.62
CA PRO A 5 -4.32 5.33 -6.90
C PRO A 5 -3.73 4.76 -8.18
N SER A 6 -2.98 5.59 -8.92
CA SER A 6 -2.28 5.09 -10.09
C SER A 6 -1.19 4.08 -9.66
N PRO A 7 -0.86 3.08 -10.50
CA PRO A 7 0.24 2.17 -10.23
C PRO A 7 1.56 2.89 -9.92
N ARG A 8 1.85 3.99 -10.64
CA ARG A 8 3.04 4.82 -10.42
C ARG A 8 3.07 5.43 -9.03
N LEU A 9 1.94 5.91 -8.52
CA LEU A 9 1.86 6.43 -7.15
C LEU A 9 2.16 5.32 -6.15
N LEU A 10 1.54 4.14 -6.32
CA LEU A 10 1.74 3.00 -5.41
C LEU A 10 3.19 2.51 -5.40
N MET A 11 3.85 2.46 -6.56
CA MET A 11 5.29 2.17 -6.63
C MET A 11 6.13 3.23 -5.90
N GLY A 12 5.75 4.50 -6.00
CA GLY A 12 6.37 5.58 -5.22
C GLY A 12 6.18 5.40 -3.71
N ILE A 13 5.01 4.95 -3.27
CA ILE A 13 4.72 4.66 -1.86
C ILE A 13 5.52 3.44 -1.38
N PHE A 14 5.63 2.40 -2.19
CA PHE A 14 6.49 1.26 -1.90
C PHE A 14 7.94 1.71 -1.66
N ALA A 15 8.50 2.50 -2.59
CA ALA A 15 9.86 3.03 -2.45
C ALA A 15 10.00 3.93 -1.20
N LYS A 16 8.99 4.74 -0.87
CA LYS A 16 8.99 5.56 0.36
C LYS A 16 8.96 4.68 1.62
N ALA A 17 8.16 3.62 1.63
CA ALA A 17 8.09 2.68 2.75
C ALA A 17 9.40 1.90 2.92
N GLU A 18 10.05 1.52 1.83
CA GLU A 18 11.37 0.88 1.85
C GLU A 18 12.45 1.82 2.42
N ASN A 19 12.46 3.09 2.01
CA ASN A 19 13.49 4.06 2.40
C ASN A 19 13.30 4.65 3.81
N PHE A 20 12.04 4.94 4.20
CA PHE A 20 11.72 5.67 5.43
C PHE A 20 10.94 4.85 6.46
N GLY A 21 10.43 3.68 6.07
CA GLY A 21 9.71 2.78 6.96
C GLY A 21 10.65 1.94 7.82
N ARG A 22 10.05 1.10 8.65
CA ARG A 22 10.75 0.08 9.44
C ARG A 22 10.40 -1.30 8.91
N ILE A 23 11.38 -2.21 8.90
CA ILE A 23 11.11 -3.62 8.60
C ILE A 23 10.14 -4.17 9.64
N ALA A 24 9.08 -4.85 9.18
CA ALA A 24 8.05 -5.41 10.04
C ALA A 24 7.48 -6.70 9.46
N ASP A 25 7.02 -7.58 10.35
CA ASP A 25 6.13 -8.68 9.99
C ASP A 25 4.78 -8.11 9.58
N THR A 26 4.34 -8.41 8.36
CA THR A 26 3.02 -8.04 7.85
C THR A 26 2.16 -9.28 7.64
N PRO A 27 0.83 -9.15 7.51
CA PRO A 27 -0.03 -10.28 7.14
C PRO A 27 0.35 -10.97 5.81
N PHE A 28 1.20 -10.35 4.99
CA PHE A 28 1.62 -10.86 3.68
C PHE A 28 3.09 -11.33 3.66
N GLY A 29 3.74 -11.42 4.83
CA GLY A 29 5.16 -11.76 4.97
C GLY A 29 6.00 -10.58 5.48
N ILE A 30 7.32 -10.66 5.32
CA ILE A 30 8.24 -9.57 5.71
C ILE A 30 8.07 -8.39 4.75
N GLY A 31 7.89 -7.20 5.30
CA GLY A 31 7.77 -5.97 4.54
C GLY A 31 8.19 -4.75 5.35
N TYR A 32 7.55 -3.63 5.07
CA TYR A 32 7.84 -2.35 5.68
C TYR A 32 6.59 -1.77 6.33
N GLN A 33 6.77 -1.07 7.44
CA GLN A 33 5.72 -0.27 8.06
C GLN A 33 6.12 1.20 8.06
N LEU A 34 5.27 2.03 7.47
CA LEU A 34 5.44 3.48 7.40
C LEU A 34 4.16 4.17 7.82
N GLN A 35 4.20 4.91 8.93
CA GLN A 35 3.05 5.68 9.44
C GLN A 35 1.74 4.88 9.62
N GLY A 36 1.89 3.61 9.99
CA GLY A 36 0.78 2.68 10.17
C GLY A 36 0.32 1.98 8.88
N LEU A 37 0.83 2.36 7.70
CA LEU A 37 0.66 1.62 6.47
C LEU A 37 1.66 0.45 6.45
N ALA A 38 1.16 -0.77 6.31
CA ALA A 38 1.97 -1.95 6.05
C ALA A 38 2.13 -2.12 4.54
N VAL A 39 3.36 -2.35 4.06
CA VAL A 39 3.65 -2.58 2.65
C VAL A 39 4.50 -3.83 2.53
N ALA A 40 4.08 -4.78 1.69
CA ALA A 40 4.81 -6.02 1.50
C ALA A 40 4.72 -6.50 0.05
N VAL A 41 5.76 -7.20 -0.40
CA VAL A 41 5.81 -7.79 -1.74
C VAL A 41 5.55 -9.29 -1.61
N SER A 42 4.73 -9.84 -2.49
CA SER A 42 4.54 -11.28 -2.61
C SER A 42 5.87 -11.99 -2.84
N PHE A 43 6.00 -13.22 -2.34
CA PHE A 43 7.19 -14.06 -2.54
C PHE A 43 7.56 -14.27 -4.02
N PHE A 44 6.57 -14.16 -4.93
CA PHE A 44 6.78 -14.26 -6.37
C PHE A 44 7.03 -12.91 -7.07
N GLY A 45 7.09 -11.79 -6.34
CA GLY A 45 7.33 -10.46 -6.90
C GLY A 45 6.17 -9.87 -7.72
N HIS A 46 5.08 -10.61 -7.95
CA HIS A 46 3.98 -10.18 -8.83
C HIS A 46 2.95 -9.24 -8.17
N HIS A 47 2.94 -9.16 -6.85
CA HIS A 47 1.96 -8.38 -6.09
C HIS A 47 2.65 -7.53 -5.04
N VAL A 48 2.24 -6.27 -4.94
CA VAL A 48 2.55 -5.40 -3.80
C VAL A 48 1.26 -5.15 -3.03
N TYR A 49 1.29 -5.42 -1.73
CA TYR A 49 0.18 -5.27 -0.81
C TYR A 49 0.36 -4.02 0.03
N PHE A 50 -0.70 -3.23 0.17
CA PHE A 50 -0.76 -2.05 1.00
C PHE A 50 -1.90 -2.24 2.02
N GLY A 51 -1.54 -2.40 3.29
CA GLY A 51 -2.47 -2.76 4.37
C GLY A 51 -2.66 -1.64 5.39
N TYR A 52 -3.91 -1.37 5.77
CA TYR A 52 -4.27 -0.48 6.86
C TYR A 52 -5.60 -0.90 7.48
N GLN A 53 -5.66 -1.09 8.81
CA GLN A 53 -6.88 -1.48 9.53
C GLN A 53 -7.64 -2.64 8.86
N GLN A 54 -6.93 -3.71 8.49
CA GLN A 54 -7.45 -4.89 7.77
C GLN A 54 -7.89 -4.64 6.32
N ALA A 55 -8.04 -3.39 5.86
CA ALA A 55 -8.19 -3.09 4.44
C ALA A 55 -6.87 -3.36 3.71
N VAL A 56 -7.00 -3.86 2.48
CA VAL A 56 -5.85 -4.24 1.66
C VAL A 56 -6.06 -3.76 0.23
N LEU A 57 -5.11 -2.99 -0.26
CA LEU A 57 -5.00 -2.61 -1.66
C LEU A 57 -3.86 -3.42 -2.29
N VAL A 58 -4.12 -3.97 -3.46
CA VAL A 58 -3.20 -4.85 -4.20
C VAL A 58 -2.82 -4.17 -5.51
N LEU A 59 -1.53 -4.03 -5.74
CA LEU A 59 -0.95 -3.73 -7.05
C LEU A 59 -0.45 -5.05 -7.66
N ALA A 60 -1.16 -5.57 -8.65
CA ALA A 60 -0.81 -6.76 -9.41
C ALA A 60 -0.13 -6.38 -10.73
N ASN A 61 0.95 -7.10 -11.07
CA ASN A 61 1.65 -7.00 -12.36
C ASN A 61 1.93 -5.55 -12.77
N GLU A 62 2.36 -4.71 -11.82
CA GLU A 62 2.74 -3.30 -11.99
C GLU A 62 1.67 -2.36 -12.58
N SER A 63 0.45 -2.83 -12.81
CA SER A 63 -0.55 -2.09 -13.60
C SER A 63 -1.98 -2.23 -13.11
N GLN A 64 -2.32 -3.34 -12.46
CA GLN A 64 -3.66 -3.60 -12.00
C GLN A 64 -3.78 -3.28 -10.51
N VAL A 65 -4.67 -2.35 -10.18
CA VAL A 65 -4.93 -1.93 -8.81
C VAL A 65 -6.33 -2.40 -8.41
N SER A 66 -6.43 -3.07 -7.26
CA SER A 66 -7.71 -3.57 -6.74
C SER A 66 -7.68 -3.69 -5.23
N PHE A 67 -8.84 -3.59 -4.58
CA PHE A 67 -8.96 -3.98 -3.17
C PHE A 67 -9.07 -5.51 -3.07
N ALA A 68 -8.46 -6.09 -2.03
CA ALA A 68 -8.65 -7.52 -1.75
C ALA A 68 -10.11 -7.82 -1.37
N GLU A 69 -10.75 -6.88 -0.66
CA GLU A 69 -12.18 -6.88 -0.34
C GLU A 69 -12.79 -5.54 -0.75
N ALA A 70 -13.64 -5.53 -1.78
CA ALA A 70 -14.14 -4.30 -2.40
C ALA A 70 -14.98 -3.43 -1.44
N ASP A 71 -15.76 -4.07 -0.56
CA ASP A 71 -16.72 -3.40 0.33
C ASP A 71 -16.16 -3.19 1.76
N HIS A 72 -14.86 -3.41 1.97
CA HIS A 72 -14.26 -3.27 3.29
C HIS A 72 -14.39 -1.82 3.80
N PRO A 73 -14.91 -1.59 5.03
CA PRO A 73 -15.24 -0.25 5.52
C PRO A 73 -14.04 0.69 5.61
N ALA A 74 -12.85 0.15 5.90
CA ALA A 74 -11.61 0.93 6.00
C ALA A 74 -10.92 1.20 4.64
N ASN A 75 -11.51 0.81 3.50
CA ASN A 75 -10.92 1.05 2.17
C ASN A 75 -10.69 2.54 1.92
N ARG A 76 -11.61 3.40 2.37
CA ARG A 76 -11.46 4.85 2.27
C ARG A 76 -10.26 5.35 3.08
N ASP A 77 -10.16 4.92 4.33
CA ASP A 77 -9.09 5.36 5.23
C ASP A 77 -7.71 4.87 4.75
N LEU A 78 -7.66 3.68 4.14
CA LEU A 78 -6.47 3.18 3.46
C LEU A 78 -6.03 4.10 2.31
N LEU A 79 -6.96 4.54 1.46
CA LEU A 79 -6.65 5.48 0.38
C LEU A 79 -6.17 6.83 0.92
N ASP A 80 -6.86 7.38 1.92
CA ASP A 80 -6.48 8.64 2.54
C ASP A 80 -5.08 8.54 3.16
N LYS A 81 -4.74 7.40 3.78
CA LYS A 81 -3.38 7.12 4.29
C LYS A 81 -2.33 7.10 3.18
N ILE A 82 -2.61 6.43 2.07
CA ILE A 82 -1.71 6.35 0.90
C ILE A 82 -1.43 7.75 0.35
N TYR A 83 -2.46 8.56 0.13
CA TYR A 83 -2.30 9.93 -0.39
C TYR A 83 -1.62 10.87 0.61
N ALA A 84 -1.88 10.72 1.91
CA ALA A 84 -1.19 11.51 2.94
C ALA A 84 0.32 11.23 2.94
N ILE A 85 0.73 9.96 2.86
CA ILE A 85 2.14 9.58 2.72
C ILE A 85 2.70 10.13 1.41
N ASP A 86 1.95 10.04 0.30
CA ASP A 86 2.43 10.57 -0.97
C ASP A 86 2.75 12.07 -0.87
N HIS A 87 1.81 12.86 -0.34
CA HIS A 87 1.94 14.30 -0.18
C HIS A 87 3.09 14.68 0.77
N GLN A 88 3.26 13.97 1.88
CA GLN A 88 4.29 14.27 2.87
C GLN A 88 5.72 14.08 2.32
N TYR A 89 5.95 13.07 1.50
CA TYR A 89 7.28 12.72 0.98
C TYR A 89 7.52 13.18 -0.47
N SER A 90 6.64 14.01 -1.02
CA SER A 90 6.82 14.64 -2.34
C SER A 90 7.29 16.10 -2.23
N GLN A 91 7.60 16.57 -1.02
CA GLN A 91 8.32 17.82 -0.75
C GLN A 91 9.81 17.54 -0.54
#